data_AF-A0A2D4HKQ1-F1
#
_entry.id   AF-A0A2D4HKQ1-F1
#
_cell.length_a   1.000
_cell.length_b   1.000
_cell.length_c   1.000
_cell.angle_alpha   90.00
_cell.angle_beta   90.00
_cell.angle_gamma   90.00
#
_symmetry.space_group_name_H-M   'P 1'
#
loop_
_entity.id
_entity.type
_entity.pdbx_description
1 polymer ?
#
loop_
_entity_poly.entity_id
_entity_poly.type
_entity_poly.pdbx_seq_one_letter_code
_entity_poly.pdbx_strand_id
1 'polypeptide(L)'
;MCGYWAHEHTTSNKIPSFVTTELETGHFIEAPSMKLLFILVFLATLLDSCYSLQNCTNPCHKHAKCEVRNGIHGCYCSPGFTGPGIDAEGNSGCYDDNECANATQLCGEKANCTNTMGSYFCMCKDGYKSSNGNTSFVTNDGTSCRDIDECSELGTGACGDHAQCDNMDGEYSCTCNEGYQPSTGKLQFKPNDGTSCQALPTTTCELNNCITKNLNQTLAKISELKDPLAVLQEINKNSIGPITPVEVISYVEMLSVPFSLLSITNYTISDERLRDQTLNEFVSTVNNFVQEDKKAAWEAVPADNRRRSLTKLIHAAEETTAFLSQNFPKMAEVEVNASDMAVRLYTFDTEKVNLINQNTQMGGDSIKISAKKKEISAAKGTVAVVFLRYDNIGALLSLPQNLSLAENTEDGEIVGSSVIA
;
A
#
# COMPACT_ATOMS: atom_id res chain seq x y z
N MET A 1 48.94 -22.22 32.76
CA MET A 1 48.87 -20.81 33.21
C MET A 1 47.39 -20.53 33.48
N CYS A 2 46.86 -20.62 34.72
CA CYS A 2 46.93 -19.64 35.83
C CYS A 2 46.71 -18.20 35.32
N GLY A 3 45.80 -17.38 35.81
CA GLY A 3 44.92 -17.38 37.00
C GLY A 3 44.50 -15.92 37.29
N TYR A 4 43.83 -15.69 38.43
CA TYR A 4 43.40 -14.43 39.08
C TYR A 4 41.93 -14.00 38.83
N TRP A 5 40.99 -14.20 39.78
CA TRP A 5 40.75 -13.62 41.13
C TRP A 5 40.09 -12.24 41.09
N ALA A 6 38.89 -12.12 41.68
CA ALA A 6 38.59 -11.11 42.70
C ALA A 6 37.22 -11.36 43.36
N HIS A 7 37.22 -11.15 44.67
CA HIS A 7 36.14 -11.20 45.65
C HIS A 7 35.63 -9.75 45.90
N GLU A 8 34.39 -9.59 46.37
CA GLU A 8 33.92 -8.64 47.42
C GLU A 8 32.42 -8.32 47.20
N HIS A 9 31.52 -8.62 48.13
CA HIS A 9 31.20 -7.94 49.41
C HIS A 9 30.36 -6.64 49.30
N THR A 10 29.06 -6.82 49.58
CA THR A 10 28.21 -6.06 50.52
C THR A 10 27.70 -4.63 50.27
N THR A 11 26.45 -4.45 50.75
CA THR A 11 25.69 -3.23 51.13
C THR A 11 24.96 -2.48 50.01
N SER A 12 23.80 -1.83 50.17
CA SER A 12 22.72 -1.76 51.17
C SER A 12 21.60 -0.89 50.57
N ASN A 13 20.33 -1.22 50.86
CA ASN A 13 19.14 -0.36 51.08
C ASN A 13 17.89 -0.96 50.41
N LYS A 14 16.91 -1.52 51.15
CA LYS A 14 15.86 -0.94 52.02
C LYS A 14 14.73 -0.16 51.30
N ILE A 15 13.54 -0.78 51.36
CA ILE A 15 12.21 -0.23 51.78
C ILE A 15 11.40 0.47 50.68
N PRO A 16 10.06 0.23 50.54
CA PRO A 16 9.02 0.21 51.60
C PRO A 16 8.19 -1.08 51.74
N SER A 17 7.92 -1.56 52.97
CA SER A 17 6.81 -1.20 53.91
C SER A 17 5.47 -1.83 53.51
N PHE A 18 5.13 -3.00 54.09
CA PHE A 18 4.22 -3.19 55.24
C PHE A 18 2.73 -3.02 54.93
N VAL A 19 1.97 -4.12 54.96
CA VAL A 19 0.85 -4.36 55.91
C VAL A 19 0.74 -5.87 56.16
N THR A 20 0.65 -6.21 57.44
CA THR A 20 0.61 -7.50 58.12
C THR A 20 -0.78 -8.13 58.14
N THR A 21 -0.87 -9.46 58.20
CA THR A 21 -1.80 -10.18 59.09
C THR A 21 -1.22 -11.54 59.47
N GLU A 22 -1.35 -11.85 60.75
CA GLU A 22 -0.72 -12.92 61.52
C GLU A 22 -1.30 -14.31 61.21
N LEU A 23 -0.50 -15.36 61.40
CA LEU A 23 -0.95 -16.55 62.13
C LEU A 23 0.23 -17.30 62.74
N GLU A 24 0.07 -17.67 64.01
CA GLU A 24 1.07 -18.13 64.95
C GLU A 24 1.54 -19.59 64.77
N THR A 25 2.64 -19.82 65.49
CA THR A 25 3.50 -20.98 65.70
C THR A 25 2.88 -22.23 66.36
N GLY A 26 3.48 -23.38 66.07
CA GLY A 26 3.57 -24.55 66.95
C GLY A 26 4.07 -25.77 66.16
N HIS A 27 4.90 -26.69 66.62
CA HIS A 27 5.60 -26.94 67.88
C HIS A 27 6.66 -28.03 67.55
N PHE A 28 7.82 -28.00 68.22
CA PHE A 28 8.88 -29.02 68.10
C PHE A 28 8.39 -30.41 68.54
N ILE A 29 8.75 -31.47 67.80
CA ILE A 29 8.87 -32.84 68.34
C ILE A 29 10.13 -33.51 67.78
N GLU A 30 10.96 -33.97 68.70
CA GLU A 30 12.21 -34.72 68.52
C GLU A 30 11.99 -36.09 67.85
N ALA A 31 12.99 -36.51 67.08
CA ALA A 31 13.03 -37.77 66.36
C ALA A 31 13.26 -38.99 67.29
N PRO A 32 12.60 -40.14 67.05
CA PRO A 32 13.02 -41.42 67.61
C PRO A 32 13.69 -42.35 66.58
N SER A 33 14.85 -42.86 67.01
CA SER A 33 15.55 -44.11 66.68
C SER A 33 15.45 -44.74 65.27
N MET A 34 16.62 -44.74 64.62
CA MET A 34 17.05 -45.39 63.37
C MET A 34 17.07 -46.94 63.42
N LYS A 35 16.05 -47.58 64.01
CA LYS A 35 15.92 -49.05 64.05
C LYS A 35 14.60 -49.58 63.48
N LEU A 36 13.64 -48.71 63.17
CA LEU A 36 12.40 -49.09 62.49
C LEU A 36 12.51 -49.07 60.95
N LEU A 37 13.50 -48.34 60.41
CA LEU A 37 13.67 -48.16 58.96
C LEU A 37 14.11 -49.45 58.24
N PHE A 38 14.92 -50.29 58.88
CA PHE A 38 15.38 -51.55 58.27
C PHE A 38 14.28 -52.61 58.20
N ILE A 39 13.32 -52.59 59.13
CA ILE A 39 12.16 -53.51 59.10
C ILE A 39 11.14 -53.06 58.06
N LEU A 40 10.94 -51.75 57.88
CA LEU A 40 10.07 -51.21 56.82
C LEU A 40 10.64 -51.45 55.41
N VAL A 41 11.96 -51.39 55.22
CA VAL A 41 12.60 -51.72 53.93
C VAL A 41 12.58 -53.23 53.64
N PHE A 42 12.70 -54.09 54.66
CA PHE A 42 12.58 -55.55 54.49
C PHE A 42 11.14 -56.06 54.34
N LEU A 43 10.13 -55.36 54.90
CA LEU A 43 8.72 -55.66 54.62
C LEU A 43 8.23 -55.07 53.29
N ALA A 44 8.83 -53.98 52.79
CA ALA A 44 8.53 -53.45 51.47
C ALA A 44 9.02 -54.39 50.34
N THR A 45 10.15 -55.09 50.52
CA THR A 45 10.63 -56.08 49.54
C THR A 45 9.90 -57.42 49.60
N LEU A 46 9.04 -57.65 50.61
CA LEU A 46 8.14 -58.81 50.70
C LEU A 46 6.67 -58.44 50.39
N LEU A 47 6.37 -57.16 50.19
CA LEU A 47 5.06 -56.65 49.72
C LEU A 47 5.09 -56.23 48.24
N ASP A 48 6.12 -56.59 47.48
CA ASP A 48 6.11 -56.55 46.01
C ASP A 48 5.44 -57.80 45.40
N SER A 49 4.57 -58.45 46.18
CA SER A 49 3.62 -59.46 45.67
C SER A 49 2.34 -58.77 45.20
N CYS A 50 2.47 -57.80 44.30
CA CYS A 50 1.39 -57.46 43.37
C CYS A 50 1.91 -56.86 42.06
N TYR A 51 3.05 -57.34 41.56
CA TYR A 51 3.13 -57.49 40.09
C TYR A 51 2.36 -58.76 39.78
N SER A 52 1.09 -58.60 39.43
CA SER A 52 0.35 -59.63 38.72
C SER A 52 1.24 -60.12 37.58
N LEU A 53 1.83 -61.31 37.74
CA LEU A 53 2.34 -62.10 36.63
C LEU A 53 1.10 -62.41 35.81
N GLN A 54 0.75 -61.48 34.92
CA GLN A 54 -0.48 -61.52 34.16
C GLN A 54 -0.28 -62.54 33.03
N ASN A 55 -0.22 -63.81 33.40
CA ASN A 55 -0.56 -64.92 32.53
C ASN A 55 -1.95 -64.59 32.02
N CYS A 56 -2.07 -64.26 30.73
CA CYS A 56 -3.26 -63.76 30.05
C CYS A 56 -4.42 -64.77 30.10
N THR A 57 -4.95 -64.95 31.30
CA THR A 57 -5.99 -65.91 31.68
C THR A 57 -7.37 -65.29 31.46
N ASN A 58 -7.42 -63.94 31.46
CA ASN A 58 -8.56 -63.14 31.01
C ASN A 58 -8.26 -62.58 29.60
N PRO A 59 -9.30 -62.38 28.77
CA PRO A 59 -9.13 -61.70 27.49
C PRO A 59 -8.57 -60.29 27.72
N CYS A 60 -7.50 -59.94 26.99
CA CYS A 60 -6.98 -58.58 26.98
C CYS A 60 -8.02 -57.63 26.35
N HIS A 61 -7.96 -56.34 26.69
CA HIS A 61 -8.77 -55.32 26.03
C HIS A 61 -8.61 -55.41 24.52
N LYS A 62 -9.66 -55.11 23.76
CA LYS A 62 -9.73 -55.27 22.30
C LYS A 62 -8.57 -54.65 21.48
N HIS A 63 -7.88 -53.64 22.02
CA HIS A 63 -6.70 -52.99 21.42
C HIS A 63 -5.37 -53.38 22.09
N ALA A 64 -5.34 -54.41 22.92
CA ALA A 64 -4.14 -54.97 23.55
C ALA A 64 -3.85 -56.38 23.05
N LYS A 65 -2.57 -56.73 23.01
CA LYS A 65 -2.10 -58.08 22.73
C LYS A 65 -1.35 -58.62 23.94
N CYS A 66 -1.60 -59.89 24.24
CA CYS A 66 -0.81 -60.63 25.20
C CYS A 66 0.58 -60.94 24.61
N GLU A 67 1.64 -60.41 25.21
CA GLU A 67 3.02 -60.69 24.79
C GLU A 67 4.01 -60.61 25.97
N VAL A 68 5.27 -60.97 25.73
CA VAL A 68 6.35 -60.90 26.74
C VAL A 68 7.30 -59.78 26.35
N ARG A 69 7.35 -58.70 27.13
CA ARG A 69 8.36 -57.64 27.00
C ARG A 69 9.30 -57.70 28.19
N ASN A 70 10.61 -57.78 27.95
CA ASN A 70 11.65 -57.86 28.98
C ASN A 70 11.45 -58.99 30.03
N GLY A 71 10.89 -60.13 29.62
CA GLY A 71 10.64 -61.28 30.51
C GLY A 71 9.34 -61.19 31.33
N ILE A 72 8.54 -60.14 31.15
CA ILE A 72 7.26 -59.93 31.84
C ILE A 72 6.09 -60.22 30.89
N HIS A 73 5.26 -61.17 31.27
CA HIS A 73 4.05 -61.56 30.53
C HIS A 73 2.87 -60.65 30.91
N GLY A 74 2.21 -60.05 29.91
CA GLY A 74 1.09 -59.15 30.16
C GLY A 74 0.36 -58.69 28.89
N CYS A 75 -0.74 -57.98 29.08
CA CYS A 75 -1.49 -57.34 28.00
C CYS A 75 -0.85 -55.98 27.68
N TYR A 76 -0.29 -55.81 26.49
CA TYR A 76 0.29 -54.55 26.05
C TYR A 76 -0.59 -53.93 24.98
N CYS A 77 -0.88 -52.64 25.12
CA CYS A 77 -1.62 -51.90 24.11
C CYS A 77 -0.88 -51.90 22.77
N SER A 78 -1.66 -51.98 21.69
CA SER A 78 -1.17 -51.85 20.32
C SER A 78 -0.61 -50.43 20.12
N PRO A 79 0.29 -50.20 19.14
CA PRO A 79 0.76 -48.85 18.80
C PRO A 79 -0.41 -47.86 18.62
N GLY A 80 -0.24 -46.63 19.10
CA GLY A 80 -1.29 -45.59 19.10
C GLY A 80 -2.28 -45.69 20.27
N PHE A 81 -2.03 -46.56 21.24
CA PHE A 81 -2.83 -46.64 22.46
C PHE A 81 -1.96 -46.75 23.71
N THR A 82 -2.38 -46.07 24.77
CA THR A 82 -1.78 -46.15 26.10
C THR A 82 -2.80 -46.61 27.14
N GLY A 83 -2.33 -47.40 28.09
CA GLY A 83 -3.14 -47.90 29.20
C GLY A 83 -2.62 -49.26 29.67
N PRO A 84 -3.21 -49.82 30.72
CA PRO A 84 -2.77 -51.11 31.25
C PRO A 84 -3.31 -52.31 30.46
N GLY A 85 -4.18 -52.12 29.45
CA GLY A 85 -4.53 -53.15 28.48
C GLY A 85 -5.60 -54.16 28.92
N ILE A 86 -6.41 -53.83 29.93
CA ILE A 86 -7.36 -54.73 30.61
C ILE A 86 -8.77 -54.11 30.66
N ASP A 87 -9.83 -54.79 30.21
CA ASP A 87 -11.22 -54.30 30.33
C ASP A 87 -12.19 -55.35 30.94
N ALA A 88 -13.51 -55.20 30.70
CA ALA A 88 -14.57 -54.81 31.65
C ALA A 88 -14.71 -55.54 33.02
N GLU A 89 -13.90 -56.55 33.33
CA GLU A 89 -13.91 -57.26 34.61
C GLU A 89 -12.63 -57.08 35.46
N GLY A 90 -11.85 -56.00 35.21
CA GLY A 90 -11.05 -55.37 36.28
C GLY A 90 -9.64 -54.86 35.92
N ASN A 91 -9.42 -53.59 35.63
CA ASN A 91 -10.11 -52.63 34.76
C ASN A 91 -9.17 -51.41 34.64
N SER A 92 -8.59 -51.23 33.45
CA SER A 92 -8.21 -49.98 32.81
C SER A 92 -7.77 -50.39 31.39
N GLY A 93 -8.55 -49.98 30.40
CA GLY A 93 -8.39 -50.46 29.02
C GLY A 93 -7.19 -49.85 28.31
N CYS A 94 -7.13 -50.05 27.00
CA CYS A 94 -6.29 -49.21 26.15
C CYS A 94 -7.10 -47.97 25.76
N TYR A 95 -6.53 -46.81 26.04
CA TYR A 95 -7.05 -45.53 25.60
C TYR A 95 -6.26 -45.09 24.38
N ASP A 96 -6.97 -44.48 23.46
CA ASP A 96 -6.38 -43.91 22.26
C ASP A 96 -5.40 -42.79 22.63
N ASP A 97 -4.20 -42.84 22.08
CA ASP A 97 -3.23 -41.75 22.25
C ASP A 97 -3.61 -40.62 21.32
N ASN A 98 -3.79 -39.41 21.86
CA ASN A 98 -4.03 -38.25 21.00
C ASN A 98 -2.70 -37.64 20.58
N GLU A 99 -2.13 -38.12 19.46
CA GLU A 99 -0.83 -37.62 19.00
C GLU A 99 -0.88 -36.14 18.62
N CYS A 100 -2.05 -35.64 18.22
CA CYS A 100 -2.27 -34.22 17.89
C CYS A 100 -2.23 -33.30 19.13
N ALA A 101 -2.58 -33.80 20.31
CA ALA A 101 -2.53 -33.02 21.56
C ALA A 101 -1.15 -33.07 22.24
N ASN A 102 -0.36 -34.11 21.96
CA ASN A 102 0.91 -34.37 22.63
C ASN A 102 2.11 -33.67 21.99
N ALA A 103 1.99 -33.13 20.77
CA ALA A 103 3.07 -32.44 20.07
C ALA A 103 2.60 -31.18 19.33
N THR A 104 3.23 -30.04 19.59
CA THR A 104 2.78 -28.70 19.14
C THR A 104 2.82 -28.51 17.63
N GLN A 105 3.56 -29.32 16.87
CA GLN A 105 3.72 -29.21 15.41
C GLN A 105 3.99 -30.57 14.76
N LEU A 106 3.31 -31.64 15.21
CA LEU A 106 3.54 -33.01 14.71
C LEU A 106 3.53 -33.08 13.18
N CYS A 107 2.52 -32.48 12.56
CA CYS A 107 2.33 -32.46 11.10
C CYS A 107 3.12 -31.36 10.36
N GLY A 108 3.90 -30.54 11.07
CA GLY A 108 4.51 -29.31 10.54
C GLY A 108 3.54 -28.12 10.51
N GLU A 109 4.07 -26.92 10.23
CA GLU A 109 3.32 -25.66 10.34
C GLU A 109 2.21 -25.50 9.27
N LYS A 110 2.34 -26.23 8.15
CA LYS A 110 1.48 -26.14 6.96
C LYS A 110 0.44 -27.26 6.87
N ALA A 111 0.19 -27.98 7.97
CA ALA A 111 -0.74 -29.09 8.03
C ALA A 111 -1.58 -29.08 9.31
N ASN A 112 -2.75 -29.70 9.23
CA ASN A 112 -3.63 -29.96 10.36
C ASN A 112 -3.51 -31.44 10.77
N CYS A 113 -3.47 -31.69 12.07
CA CYS A 113 -3.47 -33.03 12.64
C CYS A 113 -4.88 -33.45 13.01
N THR A 114 -5.29 -34.65 12.59
CA THR A 114 -6.54 -35.28 13.04
C THR A 114 -6.21 -36.60 13.70
N ASN A 115 -6.66 -36.73 14.95
CA ASN A 115 -6.51 -37.95 15.71
C ASN A 115 -7.53 -39.00 15.27
N THR A 116 -7.12 -40.25 15.13
CA THR A 116 -7.99 -41.39 14.84
C THR A 116 -7.73 -42.49 15.85
N MET A 117 -8.64 -43.47 15.91
CA MET A 117 -8.46 -44.57 16.86
C MET A 117 -7.23 -45.41 16.47
N GLY A 118 -6.19 -45.37 17.30
CA GLY A 118 -4.92 -46.08 17.18
C GLY A 118 -3.89 -45.42 16.26
N SER A 119 -4.12 -44.18 15.82
CA SER A 119 -3.22 -43.46 14.92
C SER A 119 -3.62 -41.99 14.82
N TYR A 120 -2.88 -41.24 14.02
CA TYR A 120 -3.30 -39.94 13.52
C TYR A 120 -3.12 -39.90 12.01
N PHE A 121 -3.63 -38.84 11.39
CA PHE A 121 -3.20 -38.44 10.05
C PHE A 121 -3.08 -36.93 9.96
N CYS A 122 -2.19 -36.50 9.07
CA CYS A 122 -1.95 -35.12 8.73
C CYS A 122 -2.62 -34.81 7.40
N MET A 123 -3.24 -33.64 7.30
CA MET A 123 -3.73 -33.07 6.04
C MET A 123 -3.05 -31.73 5.83
N CYS A 124 -2.55 -31.48 4.63
CA CYS A 124 -2.06 -30.14 4.30
C CYS A 124 -3.19 -29.11 4.44
N LYS A 125 -2.84 -27.93 4.95
CA LYS A 125 -3.77 -26.80 4.99
C LYS A 125 -4.10 -26.37 3.56
N ASP A 126 -5.20 -25.62 3.41
CA ASP A 126 -5.56 -25.01 2.13
C ASP A 126 -4.37 -24.18 1.59
N GLY A 127 -4.15 -24.24 0.28
CA GLY A 127 -2.97 -23.66 -0.39
C GLY A 127 -1.72 -24.55 -0.38
N TYR A 128 -1.76 -25.72 0.26
CA TYR A 128 -0.63 -26.65 0.30
C TYR A 128 -1.00 -28.05 -0.17
N LYS A 129 -0.05 -28.74 -0.80
CA LYS A 129 -0.17 -30.15 -1.19
C LYS A 129 0.94 -31.00 -0.63
N SER A 130 0.60 -32.26 -0.37
CA SER A 130 1.57 -33.26 0.05
C SER A 130 2.63 -33.47 -1.03
N SER A 131 3.89 -33.60 -0.63
CA SER A 131 5.00 -33.96 -1.52
C SER A 131 4.78 -35.29 -2.25
N ASN A 132 4.02 -36.21 -1.67
CA ASN A 132 3.67 -37.50 -2.27
C ASN A 132 2.33 -37.50 -3.04
N GLY A 133 1.59 -36.38 -3.04
CA GLY A 133 0.30 -36.23 -3.72
C GLY A 133 -0.92 -36.81 -2.99
N ASN A 134 -0.75 -37.47 -1.85
CA ASN A 134 -1.86 -38.01 -1.05
C ASN A 134 -2.56 -36.91 -0.24
N THR A 135 -3.86 -37.07 -0.03
CA THR A 135 -4.70 -36.16 0.77
C THR A 135 -4.44 -36.26 2.27
N SER A 136 -3.90 -37.38 2.73
CA SER A 136 -3.54 -37.62 4.12
C SER A 136 -2.23 -38.39 4.18
N PHE A 137 -1.40 -38.07 5.17
CA PHE A 137 -0.10 -38.70 5.39
C PHE A 137 0.23 -38.81 6.88
N VAL A 138 1.26 -39.57 7.21
CA VAL A 138 1.79 -39.68 8.58
C VAL A 138 3.23 -39.21 8.56
N THR A 139 3.65 -38.40 9.53
CA THR A 139 4.91 -37.62 9.43
C THR A 139 6.19 -38.46 9.34
N ASN A 140 6.13 -39.72 9.76
CA ASN A 140 7.24 -40.66 9.73
C ASN A 140 7.56 -41.20 8.32
N ASP A 141 6.77 -40.88 7.30
CA ASP A 141 6.99 -41.32 5.90
C ASP A 141 7.86 -40.34 5.08
N GLY A 142 8.34 -39.24 5.68
CA GLY A 142 9.13 -38.21 5.01
C GLY A 142 8.33 -37.25 4.14
N THR A 143 7.00 -37.32 4.20
CA THR A 143 6.09 -36.44 3.47
C THR A 143 5.97 -35.09 4.16
N SER A 144 5.94 -34.03 3.36
CA SER A 144 5.76 -32.66 3.83
C SER A 144 4.76 -31.91 2.95
N CYS A 145 4.18 -30.85 3.50
CA CYS A 145 3.31 -29.94 2.76
C CYS A 145 4.17 -28.88 2.08
N ARG A 146 4.10 -28.86 0.75
CA ARG A 146 4.68 -27.81 -0.08
C ARG A 146 3.58 -26.90 -0.58
N ASP A 147 3.97 -25.66 -0.81
CA ASP A 147 3.12 -24.65 -1.43
C ASP A 147 2.60 -25.16 -2.78
N ILE A 148 1.34 -24.87 -3.06
CA ILE A 148 0.75 -25.06 -4.38
C ILE A 148 1.07 -23.78 -5.15
N ASP A 149 1.73 -23.90 -6.30
CA ASP A 149 1.92 -22.73 -7.15
C ASP A 149 0.71 -22.62 -8.08
N GLU A 150 -0.34 -21.92 -7.62
CA GLU A 150 -1.57 -21.82 -8.38
C GLU A 150 -1.37 -21.08 -9.71
N CYS A 151 -0.39 -20.17 -9.78
CA CYS A 151 -0.06 -19.44 -10.99
C CYS A 151 0.55 -20.37 -12.06
N SER A 152 1.45 -21.27 -11.67
CA SER A 152 2.04 -22.26 -12.58
C SER A 152 1.06 -23.38 -12.94
N GLU A 153 0.21 -23.81 -12.00
CA GLU A 153 -0.71 -24.94 -12.21
C GLU A 153 -1.97 -24.56 -12.99
N LEU A 154 -2.54 -23.37 -12.75
CA LEU A 154 -3.76 -22.90 -13.41
C LEU A 154 -3.50 -21.91 -14.56
N GLY A 155 -2.31 -21.33 -14.65
CA GLY A 155 -1.94 -20.37 -15.70
C GLY A 155 -2.87 -19.17 -15.73
N THR A 156 -3.40 -18.85 -16.92
CA THR A 156 -4.37 -17.75 -17.11
C THR A 156 -5.69 -17.97 -16.37
N GLY A 157 -5.99 -19.19 -15.95
CA GLY A 157 -7.19 -19.52 -15.17
C GLY A 157 -7.11 -19.12 -13.69
N ALA A 158 -5.92 -18.81 -13.16
CA ALA A 158 -5.74 -18.52 -11.73
C ALA A 158 -6.48 -17.23 -11.30
N CYS A 159 -6.31 -16.16 -12.09
CA CYS A 159 -6.78 -14.80 -11.77
C CYS A 159 -7.85 -14.25 -12.73
N GLY A 160 -8.27 -15.06 -13.69
CA GLY A 160 -9.18 -14.65 -14.76
C GLY A 160 -8.50 -13.84 -15.85
N ASP A 161 -9.29 -13.42 -16.84
CA ASP A 161 -8.77 -12.71 -18.01
C ASP A 161 -8.14 -11.36 -17.63
N HIS A 162 -7.03 -11.03 -18.30
CA HIS A 162 -6.33 -9.76 -18.15
C HIS A 162 -5.82 -9.45 -16.73
N ALA A 163 -5.56 -10.48 -15.94
CA ALA A 163 -4.91 -10.40 -14.66
C ALA A 163 -3.59 -11.17 -14.66
N GLN A 164 -2.58 -10.63 -13.98
CA GLN A 164 -1.35 -11.29 -13.62
C GLN A 164 -1.55 -11.99 -12.27
N CYS A 165 -1.01 -13.21 -12.18
CA CYS A 165 -1.00 -14.01 -10.96
C CYS A 165 0.39 -13.94 -10.32
N ASP A 166 0.43 -13.65 -9.03
CA ASP A 166 1.64 -13.68 -8.21
C ASP A 166 1.46 -14.71 -7.08
N ASN A 167 2.27 -15.77 -7.13
CA ASN A 167 2.24 -16.88 -6.16
C ASN A 167 2.86 -16.46 -4.83
N MET A 168 2.21 -16.77 -3.72
CA MET A 168 2.68 -16.50 -2.37
C MET A 168 2.60 -17.78 -1.52
N ASP A 169 3.21 -17.80 -0.34
CA ASP A 169 3.21 -19.01 0.47
C ASP A 169 1.83 -19.28 1.08
N GLY A 170 1.16 -20.33 0.62
CA GLY A 170 -0.16 -20.79 1.03
C GLY A 170 -1.33 -20.05 0.39
N GLU A 171 -1.06 -19.10 -0.50
CA GLU A 171 -2.09 -18.36 -1.24
C GLU A 171 -1.50 -17.70 -2.48
N TYR A 172 -2.36 -17.11 -3.32
CA TYR A 172 -1.90 -16.31 -4.45
C TYR A 172 -2.71 -15.02 -4.56
N SER A 173 -2.11 -14.02 -5.20
CA SER A 173 -2.75 -12.72 -5.44
C SER A 173 -2.84 -12.42 -6.92
N CYS A 174 -3.83 -11.61 -7.24
CA CYS A 174 -4.13 -11.20 -8.59
C CYS A 174 -4.00 -9.69 -8.72
N THR A 175 -3.35 -9.26 -9.80
CA THR A 175 -3.19 -7.85 -10.15
C THR A 175 -3.64 -7.67 -11.59
N CYS A 176 -4.41 -6.62 -11.91
CA CYS A 176 -4.80 -6.41 -13.31
C CYS A 176 -3.60 -6.06 -14.18
N ASN A 177 -3.54 -6.64 -15.37
CA ASN A 177 -2.53 -6.31 -16.38
C ASN A 177 -2.65 -4.85 -16.79
N GLU A 178 -1.57 -4.30 -17.33
CA GLU A 178 -1.56 -2.94 -17.89
C GLU A 178 -2.75 -2.75 -18.87
N GLY A 179 -3.47 -1.63 -18.71
CA GLY A 179 -4.69 -1.35 -19.47
C GLY A 179 -5.98 -1.96 -18.89
N TYR A 180 -5.92 -2.59 -17.71
CA TYR A 180 -7.08 -3.10 -16.98
C TYR A 180 -7.11 -2.57 -15.54
N GLN A 181 -8.31 -2.34 -15.00
CA GLN A 181 -8.58 -1.96 -13.62
C GLN A 181 -9.50 -2.97 -12.92
N PRO A 182 -9.32 -3.19 -11.62
CA PRO A 182 -10.21 -4.03 -10.83
C PRO A 182 -11.60 -3.38 -10.72
N SER A 183 -12.64 -4.14 -11.00
CA SER A 183 -14.06 -3.73 -10.85
C SER A 183 -14.42 -3.21 -9.45
N THR A 184 -13.66 -3.60 -8.43
CA THR A 184 -13.85 -3.21 -7.03
C THR A 184 -12.91 -2.09 -6.57
N GLY A 185 -11.97 -1.65 -7.43
CA GLY A 185 -10.94 -0.67 -7.09
C GLY A 185 -9.76 -1.19 -6.28
N LYS A 186 -9.74 -2.49 -5.90
CA LYS A 186 -8.64 -3.12 -5.17
C LYS A 186 -7.49 -3.50 -6.11
N LEU A 187 -6.39 -2.76 -6.08
CA LEU A 187 -5.23 -2.96 -6.99
C LEU A 187 -4.67 -4.39 -6.95
N GLN A 188 -4.65 -5.00 -5.77
CA GLN A 188 -4.44 -6.44 -5.58
C GLN A 188 -5.70 -7.06 -4.97
N PHE A 189 -6.12 -8.20 -5.50
CA PHE A 189 -7.33 -8.88 -5.08
C PHE A 189 -7.12 -10.40 -4.95
N LYS A 190 -8.01 -11.04 -4.18
CA LYS A 190 -7.98 -12.50 -4.03
C LYS A 190 -8.74 -13.16 -5.18
N PRO A 191 -8.28 -14.32 -5.65
CA PRO A 191 -9.02 -15.10 -6.63
C PRO A 191 -10.45 -15.39 -6.16
N ASN A 192 -11.41 -15.33 -7.09
CA ASN A 192 -12.83 -15.59 -6.85
C ASN A 192 -13.50 -14.67 -5.80
N ASP A 193 -12.90 -13.52 -5.43
CA ASP A 193 -13.49 -12.57 -4.46
C ASP A 193 -14.60 -11.66 -5.05
N GLY A 194 -14.98 -11.91 -6.30
CA GLY A 194 -15.93 -11.11 -7.08
C GLY A 194 -15.28 -9.97 -7.87
N THR A 195 -13.98 -9.73 -7.71
CA THR A 195 -13.21 -8.78 -8.50
C THR A 195 -12.81 -9.40 -9.83
N SER A 196 -13.21 -8.74 -10.92
CA SER A 196 -12.68 -8.99 -12.26
C SER A 196 -11.89 -7.79 -12.77
N CYS A 197 -10.90 -8.07 -13.63
CA CYS A 197 -10.19 -7.04 -14.37
C CYS A 197 -11.05 -6.57 -15.53
N GLN A 198 -11.60 -5.39 -15.37
CA GLN A 198 -12.27 -4.67 -16.44
C GLN A 198 -11.19 -3.93 -17.19
N ALA A 199 -11.30 -3.80 -18.51
CA ALA A 199 -10.44 -2.87 -19.19
C ALA A 199 -10.57 -1.51 -18.48
N LEU A 200 -9.43 -0.88 -18.16
CA LEU A 200 -9.42 0.56 -18.07
C LEU A 200 -10.13 1.04 -19.35
N PRO A 201 -10.98 2.07 -19.31
CA PRO A 201 -11.65 2.57 -20.50
C PRO A 201 -10.62 3.06 -21.55
N THR A 202 -9.99 2.10 -22.23
CA THR A 202 -8.86 2.14 -23.15
C THR A 202 -8.67 0.80 -23.91
N THR A 203 -9.68 -0.09 -24.03
CA THR A 203 -9.67 -1.15 -25.08
C THR A 203 -10.87 -1.14 -26.03
N THR A 204 -11.77 -0.17 -25.92
CA THR A 204 -12.68 0.24 -27.01
C THR A 204 -12.76 1.75 -27.20
N CYS A 205 -11.75 2.49 -26.74
CA CYS A 205 -11.59 3.88 -27.12
C CYS A 205 -10.13 4.08 -27.52
N GLU A 206 -9.87 3.84 -28.80
CA GLU A 206 -8.84 4.61 -29.49
C GLU A 206 -9.10 6.09 -29.20
N LEU A 207 -8.01 6.84 -29.07
CA LEU A 207 -7.88 8.21 -28.57
C LEU A 207 -8.65 9.30 -29.35
N ASN A 208 -9.85 9.01 -29.86
CA ASN A 208 -10.70 9.89 -30.66
C ASN A 208 -12.19 9.91 -30.24
N ASN A 209 -12.70 9.00 -29.38
CA ASN A 209 -14.16 8.86 -29.18
C ASN A 209 -14.68 8.62 -27.74
N CYS A 210 -13.88 8.84 -26.69
CA CYS A 210 -14.37 8.77 -25.31
C CYS A 210 -14.61 10.18 -24.75
N ILE A 211 -15.82 10.70 -24.99
CA ILE A 211 -16.23 12.03 -24.57
C ILE A 211 -17.32 11.86 -23.49
N THR A 212 -17.10 12.41 -22.28
CA THR A 212 -18.16 12.40 -21.24
C THR A 212 -19.40 13.14 -21.77
N LYS A 213 -20.59 12.85 -21.24
CA LYS A 213 -21.81 13.57 -21.66
C LYS A 213 -21.64 15.10 -21.52
N ASN A 214 -20.98 15.52 -20.44
CA ASN A 214 -20.67 16.92 -20.17
C ASN A 214 -19.67 17.50 -21.19
N LEU A 215 -18.59 16.77 -21.49
CA LEU A 215 -17.62 17.16 -22.51
C LEU A 215 -18.25 17.24 -23.91
N ASN A 216 -19.16 16.33 -24.26
CA ASN A 216 -19.85 16.32 -25.56
C ASN A 216 -20.75 17.55 -25.69
N GLN A 217 -21.48 17.89 -24.63
CA GLN A 217 -22.29 19.11 -24.57
C GLN A 217 -21.41 20.36 -24.66
N THR A 218 -20.26 20.36 -23.99
CA THR A 218 -19.31 21.47 -24.04
C THR A 218 -18.72 21.65 -25.44
N LEU A 219 -18.27 20.57 -26.07
CA LEU A 219 -17.75 20.55 -27.44
C LEU A 219 -18.77 21.05 -28.46
N ALA A 220 -20.02 20.60 -28.36
CA ALA A 220 -21.11 21.05 -29.23
C ALA A 220 -21.30 22.57 -29.13
N LYS A 221 -21.33 23.12 -27.91
CA LYS A 221 -21.44 24.57 -27.71
C LYS A 221 -20.22 25.33 -28.23
N ILE A 222 -19.01 24.88 -27.89
CA ILE A 222 -17.76 25.51 -28.34
C ILE A 222 -17.68 25.58 -29.85
N SER A 223 -18.16 24.54 -30.56
CA SER A 223 -18.17 24.51 -32.02
C SER A 223 -19.00 25.63 -32.68
N GLU A 224 -19.95 26.21 -31.95
CA GLU A 224 -20.80 27.31 -32.41
C GLU A 224 -20.23 28.70 -32.03
N LEU A 225 -19.26 28.76 -31.12
CA LEU A 225 -18.68 30.00 -30.63
C LEU A 225 -17.59 30.51 -31.57
N LYS A 226 -17.63 31.82 -31.86
CA LYS A 226 -16.62 32.51 -32.67
C LYS A 226 -15.72 33.44 -31.86
N ASP A 227 -16.16 33.79 -30.66
CA ASP A 227 -15.43 34.66 -29.74
C ASP A 227 -14.53 33.80 -28.82
N PRO A 228 -13.20 33.98 -28.86
CA PRO A 228 -12.27 33.24 -28.01
C PRO A 228 -12.56 33.38 -26.52
N LEU A 229 -13.03 34.57 -26.10
CA LEU A 229 -13.40 34.80 -24.71
C LEU A 229 -14.61 33.95 -24.30
N ALA A 230 -15.60 33.81 -25.18
CA ALA A 230 -16.75 32.94 -24.93
C ALA A 230 -16.35 31.45 -24.85
N VAL A 231 -15.38 31.02 -25.64
CA VAL A 231 -14.83 29.65 -25.55
C VAL A 231 -14.19 29.42 -24.18
N LEU A 232 -13.35 30.34 -23.71
CA LEU A 232 -12.75 30.27 -22.37
C LEU A 232 -13.80 30.23 -21.28
N GLN A 233 -14.82 31.08 -21.35
CA GLN A 233 -15.93 31.11 -20.40
C GLN A 233 -16.69 29.79 -20.33
N GLU A 234 -16.92 29.14 -21.48
CA GLU A 234 -17.58 27.83 -21.49
C GLU A 234 -16.67 26.75 -20.90
N ILE A 235 -15.36 26.75 -21.17
CA ILE A 235 -14.42 25.83 -20.52
C ILE A 235 -14.41 26.04 -19.00
N ASN A 236 -14.23 27.29 -18.55
CA ASN A 236 -14.21 27.67 -17.14
C ASN A 236 -15.47 27.15 -16.42
N LYS A 237 -16.65 27.49 -16.96
CA LYS A 237 -17.93 27.10 -16.38
C LYS A 237 -18.08 25.59 -16.16
N ASN A 238 -17.56 24.78 -17.09
CA ASN A 238 -17.68 23.33 -17.01
C ASN A 238 -16.53 22.67 -16.23
N SER A 239 -15.51 23.42 -15.79
CA SER A 239 -14.38 22.91 -15.00
C SER A 239 -14.37 23.30 -13.51
N ILE A 240 -15.29 24.16 -13.05
CA ILE A 240 -15.39 24.57 -11.63
C ILE A 240 -15.65 23.37 -10.69
N GLY A 241 -16.53 22.46 -11.10
CA GLY A 241 -17.00 21.35 -10.28
C GLY A 241 -16.04 20.15 -10.24
N PRO A 242 -16.51 18.99 -9.75
CA PRO A 242 -15.76 17.74 -9.88
C PRO A 242 -15.49 17.44 -11.35
N ILE A 243 -14.25 17.13 -11.68
CA ILE A 243 -13.80 16.79 -13.04
C ILE A 243 -13.30 15.36 -13.08
N THR A 244 -13.60 14.65 -14.15
CA THR A 244 -13.10 13.29 -14.37
C THR A 244 -11.70 13.31 -15.01
N PRO A 245 -10.91 12.22 -14.92
CA PRO A 245 -9.60 12.12 -15.58
C PRO A 245 -9.66 12.39 -17.10
N VAL A 246 -10.73 11.95 -17.77
CA VAL A 246 -10.95 12.18 -19.20
C VAL A 246 -11.22 13.66 -19.50
N GLU A 247 -12.01 14.32 -18.65
CA GLU A 247 -12.30 15.76 -18.78
C GLU A 247 -11.05 16.61 -18.54
N VAL A 248 -10.23 16.25 -17.54
CA VAL A 248 -8.95 16.90 -17.28
C VAL A 248 -8.08 16.91 -18.54
N ILE A 249 -7.82 15.74 -19.11
CA ILE A 249 -6.99 15.62 -20.32
C ILE A 249 -7.62 16.39 -21.47
N SER A 250 -8.93 16.24 -21.69
CA SER A 250 -9.61 16.83 -22.84
C SER A 250 -9.65 18.35 -22.80
N TYR A 251 -9.96 18.94 -21.64
CA TYR A 251 -9.93 20.39 -21.48
C TYR A 251 -8.52 20.95 -21.58
N VAL A 252 -7.51 20.23 -21.07
CA VAL A 252 -6.11 20.61 -21.27
C VAL A 252 -5.73 20.62 -22.75
N GLU A 253 -6.14 19.61 -23.53
CA GLU A 253 -5.93 19.63 -24.98
C GLU A 253 -6.64 20.83 -25.63
N MET A 254 -7.88 21.16 -25.22
CA MET A 254 -8.58 22.34 -25.75
C MET A 254 -7.84 23.64 -25.47
N LEU A 255 -7.27 23.80 -24.27
CA LEU A 255 -6.48 24.97 -23.89
C LEU A 255 -5.11 24.99 -24.58
N SER A 256 -4.54 23.82 -24.88
CA SER A 256 -3.23 23.68 -25.52
C SER A 256 -3.27 23.78 -27.04
N VAL A 257 -4.46 23.68 -27.66
CA VAL A 257 -4.60 23.86 -29.09
C VAL A 257 -4.38 25.34 -29.42
N PRO A 258 -3.39 25.66 -30.27
CA PRO A 258 -3.11 27.04 -30.64
C PRO A 258 -4.36 27.73 -31.20
N PHE A 259 -5.24 27.00 -31.91
CA PHE A 259 -6.48 27.53 -32.47
C PHE A 259 -7.48 28.13 -31.46
N SER A 260 -7.55 27.63 -30.21
CA SER A 260 -8.50 28.15 -29.20
C SER A 260 -8.14 29.56 -28.72
N LEU A 261 -6.86 29.94 -28.81
CA LEU A 261 -6.31 31.19 -28.25
C LEU A 261 -5.65 32.06 -29.33
N LEU A 262 -5.20 31.48 -30.44
CA LEU A 262 -4.71 32.20 -31.62
C LEU A 262 -5.82 32.87 -32.41
N SER A 263 -7.11 32.64 -32.17
CA SER A 263 -8.13 33.51 -32.78
C SER A 263 -8.13 34.94 -32.19
N ILE A 264 -7.27 35.23 -31.21
CA ILE A 264 -6.91 36.60 -30.83
C ILE A 264 -5.94 37.23 -31.85
N THR A 265 -5.32 36.47 -32.76
CA THR A 265 -4.31 36.96 -33.73
C THR A 265 -4.84 37.91 -34.81
N ASN A 266 -6.11 38.33 -34.75
CA ASN A 266 -6.61 39.40 -35.61
C ASN A 266 -7.46 40.44 -34.88
N TYR A 267 -7.60 40.32 -33.55
CA TYR A 267 -8.10 41.39 -32.70
C TYR A 267 -6.88 42.04 -32.06
N THR A 268 -6.45 43.19 -32.58
CA THR A 268 -5.79 44.15 -31.71
C THR A 268 -6.78 44.46 -30.62
N ILE A 269 -6.56 43.93 -29.41
CA ILE A 269 -7.41 44.24 -28.26
C ILE A 269 -7.08 45.68 -27.86
N SER A 270 -7.64 46.62 -28.62
CA SER A 270 -7.54 48.06 -28.39
C SER A 270 -8.38 48.47 -27.19
N ASP A 271 -9.35 47.64 -26.80
CA ASP A 271 -10.16 47.82 -25.60
C ASP A 271 -9.47 47.23 -24.38
N GLU A 272 -8.97 48.13 -23.53
CA GLU A 272 -8.34 47.83 -22.24
C GLU A 272 -9.14 46.83 -21.40
N ARG A 273 -10.47 47.01 -21.36
CA ARG A 273 -11.37 46.19 -20.55
C ARG A 273 -11.45 44.75 -21.07
N LEU A 274 -11.49 44.58 -22.39
CA LEU A 274 -11.58 43.26 -23.01
C LEU A 274 -10.30 42.45 -22.77
N ARG A 275 -9.14 43.10 -22.82
CA ARG A 275 -7.84 42.48 -22.54
C ARG A 275 -7.77 41.97 -21.10
N ASP A 276 -8.11 42.83 -20.14
CA ASP A 276 -8.06 42.47 -18.73
C ASP A 276 -9.09 41.39 -18.39
N GLN A 277 -10.29 41.45 -18.98
CA GLN A 277 -11.29 40.40 -18.85
C GLN A 277 -10.78 39.06 -19.40
N THR A 278 -10.09 39.07 -20.55
CA THR A 278 -9.55 37.84 -21.16
C THR A 278 -8.46 37.22 -20.31
N LEU A 279 -7.54 38.03 -19.76
CA LEU A 279 -6.50 37.54 -18.87
C LEU A 279 -7.08 36.95 -17.58
N ASN A 280 -8.04 37.64 -16.96
CA ASN A 280 -8.71 37.15 -15.74
C ASN A 280 -9.47 35.83 -15.98
N GLU A 281 -10.20 35.75 -17.09
CA GLU A 281 -10.93 34.53 -17.46
C GLU A 281 -9.97 33.36 -17.70
N PHE A 282 -8.87 33.60 -18.42
CA PHE A 282 -7.86 32.59 -18.67
C PHE A 282 -7.23 32.07 -17.38
N VAL A 283 -6.80 32.96 -16.49
CA VAL A 283 -6.20 32.58 -15.19
C VAL A 283 -7.21 31.82 -14.34
N SER A 284 -8.47 32.27 -14.29
CA SER A 284 -9.55 31.53 -13.60
C SER A 284 -9.75 30.14 -14.19
N THR A 285 -9.69 30.00 -15.51
CA THR A 285 -9.88 28.72 -16.20
C THR A 285 -8.77 27.73 -15.87
N VAL A 286 -7.50 28.18 -15.93
CA VAL A 286 -6.34 27.32 -15.58
C VAL A 286 -6.36 26.97 -14.09
N ASN A 287 -6.74 27.92 -13.23
CA ASN A 287 -6.87 27.70 -11.79
C ASN A 287 -7.78 26.49 -11.46
N ASN A 288 -8.89 26.32 -12.19
CA ASN A 288 -9.81 25.18 -12.00
C ASN A 288 -9.18 23.80 -12.25
N PHE A 289 -7.98 23.72 -12.84
CA PHE A 289 -7.25 22.46 -13.05
C PHE A 289 -6.09 22.27 -12.07
N VAL A 290 -5.66 23.32 -11.38
CA VAL A 290 -4.50 23.29 -10.47
C VAL A 290 -4.89 23.47 -8.99
N GLN A 291 -6.19 23.59 -8.71
CA GLN A 291 -6.74 23.58 -7.36
C GLN A 291 -6.49 22.24 -6.64
N GLU A 292 -6.32 22.30 -5.33
CA GLU A 292 -6.04 21.12 -4.48
C GLU A 292 -7.15 20.06 -4.60
N ASP A 293 -8.41 20.46 -4.72
CA ASP A 293 -9.55 19.53 -4.85
C ASP A 293 -9.54 18.73 -6.15
N LYS A 294 -8.72 19.12 -7.14
CA LYS A 294 -8.57 18.43 -8.44
C LYS A 294 -7.46 17.41 -8.44
N LYS A 295 -6.62 17.39 -7.41
CA LYS A 295 -5.47 16.48 -7.31
C LYS A 295 -5.87 15.01 -7.48
N ALA A 296 -6.99 14.60 -6.89
CA ALA A 296 -7.50 13.22 -7.02
C ALA A 296 -7.84 12.86 -8.49
N ALA A 297 -8.38 13.80 -9.26
CA ALA A 297 -8.69 13.58 -10.68
C ALA A 297 -7.41 13.42 -11.51
N TRP A 298 -6.36 14.19 -11.18
CA TRP A 298 -5.03 14.03 -11.78
C TRP A 298 -4.37 12.72 -11.36
N GLU A 299 -4.41 12.34 -10.09
CA GLU A 299 -3.79 11.12 -9.58
C GLU A 299 -4.40 9.86 -10.21
N ALA A 300 -5.69 9.91 -10.55
CA ALA A 300 -6.38 8.87 -11.31
C ALA A 300 -5.97 8.80 -12.81
N VAL A 301 -5.23 9.79 -13.34
CA VAL A 301 -4.60 9.71 -14.66
C VAL A 301 -3.29 8.92 -14.56
N PRO A 302 -3.01 7.96 -15.47
CA PRO A 302 -1.74 7.25 -15.52
C PRO A 302 -0.54 8.19 -15.53
N ALA A 303 0.53 7.85 -14.80
CA ALA A 303 1.65 8.76 -14.50
C ALA A 303 2.26 9.44 -15.76
N ASP A 304 2.48 8.69 -16.85
CA ASP A 304 3.03 9.23 -18.09
C ASP A 304 2.08 10.25 -18.76
N ASN A 305 0.78 9.93 -18.82
CA ASN A 305 -0.24 10.81 -19.38
C ASN A 305 -0.44 12.04 -18.50
N ARG A 306 -0.46 11.86 -17.17
CA ARG A 306 -0.58 12.92 -16.18
C ARG A 306 0.53 13.95 -16.37
N ARG A 307 1.79 13.49 -16.41
CA ARG A 307 2.95 14.36 -16.62
C ARG A 307 2.85 15.09 -17.95
N ARG A 308 2.58 14.37 -19.05
CA ARG A 308 2.44 14.97 -20.38
C ARG A 308 1.37 16.05 -20.42
N SER A 309 0.19 15.78 -19.84
CA SER A 309 -0.92 16.73 -19.80
C SER A 309 -0.64 17.92 -18.88
N LEU A 310 -0.02 17.73 -17.72
CA LEU A 310 0.41 18.85 -16.86
C LEU A 310 1.43 19.73 -17.55
N THR A 311 2.44 19.16 -18.21
CA THR A 311 3.41 19.95 -19.00
C THR A 311 2.72 20.70 -20.14
N LYS A 312 1.75 20.09 -20.82
CA LYS A 312 0.95 20.78 -21.85
C LYS A 312 0.17 21.97 -21.27
N LEU A 313 -0.47 21.80 -20.11
CA LEU A 313 -1.19 22.88 -19.44
C LEU A 313 -0.27 24.06 -19.09
N ILE A 314 0.92 23.77 -18.56
CA ILE A 314 1.93 24.78 -18.22
C ILE A 314 2.38 25.53 -19.49
N HIS A 315 2.72 24.80 -20.56
CA HIS A 315 3.11 25.42 -21.83
C HIS A 315 1.97 26.26 -22.44
N ALA A 316 0.73 25.80 -22.38
CA ALA A 316 -0.42 26.54 -22.86
C ALA A 316 -0.60 27.85 -22.08
N ALA A 317 -0.38 27.82 -20.77
CA ALA A 317 -0.41 29.00 -19.91
C ALA A 317 0.72 29.98 -20.23
N GLU A 318 1.94 29.50 -20.44
CA GLU A 318 3.07 30.33 -20.86
C GLU A 318 2.82 30.97 -22.22
N GLU A 319 2.45 30.19 -23.24
CA GLU A 319 2.24 30.69 -24.60
C GLU A 319 1.11 31.73 -24.65
N THR A 320 0.01 31.46 -23.96
CA THR A 320 -1.15 32.35 -23.95
C THR A 320 -0.87 33.65 -23.21
N THR A 321 -0.23 33.58 -22.04
CA THR A 321 0.09 34.78 -21.27
C THR A 321 1.18 35.60 -21.96
N ALA A 322 2.16 34.96 -22.61
CA ALA A 322 3.12 35.61 -23.48
C ALA A 322 2.44 36.32 -24.64
N PHE A 323 1.46 35.69 -25.29
CA PHE A 323 0.71 36.33 -26.37
C PHE A 323 -0.12 37.53 -25.87
N LEU A 324 -0.87 37.37 -24.79
CA LEU A 324 -1.68 38.45 -24.19
C LEU A 324 -0.81 39.64 -23.76
N SER A 325 0.40 39.36 -23.27
CA SER A 325 1.35 40.38 -22.81
C SER A 325 1.70 41.43 -23.87
N GLN A 326 1.71 41.04 -25.14
CA GLN A 326 2.07 41.93 -26.25
C GLN A 326 1.04 43.06 -26.47
N ASN A 327 -0.17 42.89 -25.94
CA ASN A 327 -1.27 43.86 -26.07
C ASN A 327 -1.33 44.87 -24.90
N PHE A 328 -0.43 44.75 -23.92
CA PHE A 328 -0.36 45.71 -22.82
C PHE A 328 0.47 46.95 -23.19
N PRO A 329 0.14 48.13 -22.64
CA PRO A 329 0.92 49.34 -22.89
C PRO A 329 2.36 49.17 -22.42
N LYS A 330 3.29 49.95 -22.99
CA LYS A 330 4.69 49.98 -22.54
C LYS A 330 4.79 50.37 -21.06
N MET A 331 5.70 49.76 -20.31
CA MET A 331 5.92 50.04 -18.89
C MET A 331 4.71 49.68 -18.00
N ALA A 332 3.96 48.63 -18.35
CA ALA A 332 2.85 48.12 -17.56
C ALA A 332 3.31 47.08 -16.54
N GLU A 333 2.62 47.04 -15.40
CA GLU A 333 2.73 46.02 -14.37
C GLU A 333 1.32 45.52 -14.06
N VAL A 334 1.09 44.21 -14.20
CA VAL A 334 -0.22 43.59 -14.02
C VAL A 334 -0.07 42.35 -13.17
N GLU A 335 -0.96 42.19 -12.21
CA GLU A 335 -1.03 41.04 -11.32
C GLU A 335 -2.46 40.48 -11.32
N VAL A 336 -2.57 39.18 -11.55
CA VAL A 336 -3.84 38.45 -11.47
C VAL A 336 -3.63 37.27 -10.52
N ASN A 337 -4.45 37.24 -9.47
CA ASN A 337 -4.40 36.22 -8.42
C ASN A 337 -5.67 35.36 -8.45
N ALA A 338 -5.50 34.04 -8.39
CA ALA A 338 -6.54 33.05 -8.17
C ALA A 338 -6.25 32.27 -6.87
N SER A 339 -6.99 31.18 -6.60
CA SER A 339 -6.83 30.44 -5.33
C SER A 339 -5.48 29.75 -5.22
N ASP A 340 -5.03 29.08 -6.28
CA ASP A 340 -3.85 28.21 -6.30
C ASP A 340 -2.95 28.50 -7.51
N MET A 341 -3.17 29.65 -8.15
CA MET A 341 -2.41 30.16 -9.26
C MET A 341 -2.28 31.68 -9.17
N ALA A 342 -1.14 32.21 -9.58
CA ALA A 342 -0.97 33.65 -9.79
C ALA A 342 -0.21 33.91 -11.10
N VAL A 343 -0.48 35.06 -11.72
CA VAL A 343 0.24 35.57 -12.89
C VAL A 343 0.71 36.98 -12.62
N ARG A 344 1.99 37.25 -12.91
CA ARG A 344 2.56 38.60 -12.89
C ARG A 344 3.22 38.93 -14.21
N LEU A 345 2.85 40.07 -14.74
CA LEU A 345 3.24 40.55 -16.06
C LEU A 345 3.97 41.89 -15.94
N TYR A 346 5.10 42.00 -16.62
CA TYR A 346 5.82 43.27 -16.79
C TYR A 346 6.06 43.52 -18.27
N THR A 347 5.71 44.71 -18.76
CA THR A 347 6.12 45.17 -20.08
C THR A 347 7.15 46.29 -19.95
N PHE A 348 8.18 46.27 -20.79
CA PHE A 348 9.27 47.23 -20.73
C PHE A 348 9.50 47.86 -22.10
N ASP A 349 9.82 49.15 -22.09
CA ASP A 349 10.27 49.84 -23.28
C ASP A 349 11.78 49.61 -23.47
N THR A 350 12.19 49.04 -24.61
CA THR A 350 13.62 48.76 -24.88
C THR A 350 14.46 50.04 -25.00
N GLU A 351 13.84 51.20 -25.20
CA GLU A 351 14.52 52.49 -25.17
C GLU A 351 14.76 53.02 -23.74
N LYS A 352 14.05 52.46 -22.74
CA LYS A 352 14.15 52.83 -21.32
C LYS A 352 14.82 51.76 -20.47
N VAL A 353 15.75 51.00 -21.05
CA VAL A 353 16.47 49.87 -20.40
C VAL A 353 17.09 50.22 -19.04
N ASN A 354 17.53 51.47 -18.83
CA ASN A 354 18.09 51.91 -17.54
C ASN A 354 17.07 51.95 -16.38
N LEU A 355 15.77 51.88 -16.68
CA LEU A 355 14.68 51.82 -15.70
C LEU A 355 14.26 50.36 -15.38
N ILE A 356 14.85 49.36 -16.05
CA ILE A 356 14.52 47.94 -15.85
C ILE A 356 15.35 47.38 -14.69
N ASN A 357 14.90 47.69 -13.47
CA ASN A 357 15.35 47.02 -12.26
C ASN A 357 14.14 46.85 -11.33
N GLN A 358 13.45 45.72 -11.47
CA GLN A 358 12.26 45.38 -10.70
C GLN A 358 12.62 44.28 -9.71
N ASN A 359 12.22 44.47 -8.45
CA ASN A 359 12.28 43.46 -7.42
C ASN A 359 10.88 43.31 -6.83
N THR A 360 10.32 42.11 -6.92
CA THR A 360 8.92 41.86 -6.60
C THR A 360 8.78 40.52 -5.89
N GLN A 361 7.71 40.31 -5.14
CA GLN A 361 7.48 39.08 -4.38
C GLN A 361 6.22 38.36 -4.85
N MET A 362 6.33 37.10 -5.26
CA MET A 362 5.20 36.29 -5.72
C MET A 362 5.10 35.02 -4.87
N GLY A 363 4.12 34.95 -3.97
CA GLY A 363 3.90 33.75 -3.13
C GLY A 363 5.05 33.42 -2.18
N GLY A 364 5.75 34.44 -1.68
CA GLY A 364 6.94 34.27 -0.83
C GLY A 364 8.26 34.27 -1.60
N ASP A 365 8.24 33.97 -2.90
CA ASP A 365 9.44 33.98 -3.75
C ASP A 365 9.79 35.39 -4.24
N SER A 366 11.09 35.72 -4.23
CA SER A 366 11.59 37.00 -4.77
C SER A 366 11.96 36.87 -6.24
N ILE A 367 11.32 37.67 -7.09
CA ILE A 367 11.60 37.77 -8.51
C ILE A 367 12.42 39.04 -8.75
N LYS A 368 13.60 38.89 -9.36
CA LYS A 368 14.47 39.99 -9.74
C LYS A 368 14.63 40.06 -11.26
N ILE A 369 14.19 41.17 -11.84
CA ILE A 369 14.34 41.46 -13.27
C ILE A 369 15.40 42.55 -13.43
N SER A 370 16.47 42.24 -14.16
CA SER A 370 17.54 43.19 -14.45
C SER A 370 17.90 43.15 -15.93
N ALA A 371 17.92 44.30 -16.59
CA ALA A 371 18.36 44.36 -17.98
C ALA A 371 19.89 44.39 -18.12
N LYS A 372 20.41 43.67 -19.12
CA LYS A 372 21.81 43.77 -19.56
C LYS A 372 21.85 44.44 -20.94
N LYS A 373 22.47 45.62 -21.03
CA LYS A 373 22.64 46.34 -22.29
C LYS A 373 23.62 45.57 -23.19
N LYS A 374 23.19 45.18 -24.40
CA LYS A 374 24.05 44.60 -25.44
C LYS A 374 24.32 45.67 -26.51
N GLU A 375 25.56 45.84 -26.97
CA GLU A 375 25.99 46.94 -27.87
C GLU A 375 25.44 46.87 -29.31
N ILE A 376 24.60 45.89 -29.62
CA ILE A 376 24.05 45.71 -30.98
C ILE A 376 22.71 46.43 -31.03
N SER A 377 22.55 47.37 -31.97
CA SER A 377 21.39 48.22 -32.22
C SER A 377 20.10 47.68 -31.61
N ALA A 378 19.71 48.20 -30.43
CA ALA A 378 18.49 47.80 -29.77
C ALA A 378 17.32 48.07 -30.73
N ALA A 379 16.67 47.00 -31.18
CA ALA A 379 15.44 47.14 -31.95
C ALA A 379 14.44 47.95 -31.10
N LYS A 380 13.85 48.98 -31.70
CA LYS A 380 12.74 49.71 -31.09
C LYS A 380 11.61 48.71 -30.87
N GLY A 381 11.22 48.50 -29.62
CA GLY A 381 10.25 47.47 -29.28
C GLY A 381 9.81 47.51 -27.84
N THR A 382 8.94 46.56 -27.51
CA THR A 382 8.49 46.28 -26.16
C THR A 382 8.96 44.87 -25.83
N VAL A 383 9.46 44.65 -24.62
CA VAL A 383 9.75 43.31 -24.10
C VAL A 383 8.75 43.05 -22.99
N ALA A 384 8.08 41.90 -23.02
CA ALA A 384 7.24 41.46 -21.93
C ALA A 384 7.87 40.28 -21.18
N VAL A 385 7.73 40.27 -19.86
CA VAL A 385 8.17 39.18 -18.99
C VAL A 385 6.97 38.76 -18.15
N VAL A 386 6.65 37.48 -18.19
CA VAL A 386 5.53 36.90 -17.45
C VAL A 386 6.04 35.85 -16.49
N PHE A 387 5.54 35.87 -15.26
CA PHE A 387 5.77 34.88 -14.22
C PHE A 387 4.45 34.21 -13.87
N LEU A 388 4.46 32.89 -13.79
CA LEU A 388 3.33 32.07 -13.39
C LEU A 388 3.73 31.27 -12.15
N ARG A 389 2.86 31.23 -11.15
CA ARG A 389 3.02 30.42 -9.93
C ARG A 389 1.83 29.48 -9.82
N TYR A 390 2.10 28.23 -9.45
CA TYR A 390 1.11 27.19 -9.18
C TYR A 390 1.40 26.57 -7.82
N ASP A 391 0.39 26.45 -6.97
CA ASP A 391 0.61 26.12 -5.56
C ASP A 391 0.57 24.59 -5.29
N ASN A 392 -0.21 23.82 -6.07
CA ASN A 392 -0.53 22.42 -5.72
C ASN A 392 -0.11 21.34 -6.74
N ILE A 393 0.61 21.69 -7.80
CA ILE A 393 0.91 20.73 -8.89
C ILE A 393 2.33 20.15 -8.88
N GLY A 394 3.23 20.59 -8.00
CA GLY A 394 4.63 20.14 -7.99
C GLY A 394 4.78 18.64 -7.77
N ALA A 395 4.10 18.11 -6.75
CA ALA A 395 4.12 16.67 -6.45
C ALA A 395 3.61 15.82 -7.63
N LEU A 396 2.69 16.34 -8.45
CA LEU A 396 2.13 15.63 -9.61
C LEU A 396 3.11 15.54 -10.80
N LEU A 397 4.15 16.38 -10.81
CA LEU A 397 5.24 16.39 -11.80
C LEU A 397 6.42 15.48 -11.41
N SER A 398 6.49 15.05 -10.15
CA SER A 398 7.58 14.23 -9.61
C SER A 398 7.55 12.77 -10.11
N LEU A 399 8.73 12.14 -10.21
CA LEU A 399 8.88 10.71 -10.52
C LEU A 399 8.56 9.88 -9.27
N PRO A 400 8.02 8.65 -9.39
CA PRO A 400 8.12 7.69 -8.29
C PRO A 400 9.61 7.31 -8.14
N GLN A 401 10.34 8.04 -7.29
CA GLN A 401 11.65 7.58 -6.86
C GLN A 401 11.45 6.39 -5.93
N ASN A 402 12.20 5.32 -6.22
CA ASN A 402 12.37 4.18 -5.34
C ASN A 402 12.49 4.65 -3.87
N LEU A 403 11.70 3.99 -3.05
CA LEU A 403 11.64 4.11 -1.59
C LEU A 403 13.04 4.19 -0.96
N SER A 404 13.55 5.38 -0.71
CA SER A 404 14.49 5.66 0.39
C SER A 404 14.62 7.16 0.59
N LEU A 405 14.13 7.63 1.74
CA LEU A 405 14.24 8.99 2.30
C LEU A 405 13.27 10.03 1.69
N ALA A 406 11.97 9.83 1.88
CA ALA A 406 11.06 10.97 1.93
C ALA A 406 11.01 11.44 3.40
N GLU A 407 11.72 12.52 3.70
CA GLU A 407 11.37 13.37 4.84
C GLU A 407 9.92 13.81 4.65
N ASN A 408 9.13 13.76 5.73
CA ASN A 408 7.80 14.34 5.78
C ASN A 408 7.90 15.85 5.57
N THR A 409 7.75 16.32 4.33
CA THR A 409 7.36 17.70 4.07
C THR A 409 5.93 17.69 3.57
N GLU A 410 5.00 17.95 4.49
CA GLU A 410 3.59 18.27 4.24
C GLU A 410 3.41 19.66 3.56
N ASP A 411 4.46 20.24 2.99
CA ASP A 411 4.35 21.48 2.22
C ASP A 411 4.10 21.14 0.76
N GLY A 412 3.01 21.69 0.20
CA GLY A 412 2.73 21.62 -1.23
C GLY A 412 3.92 22.15 -2.03
N GLU A 413 4.40 21.36 -2.98
CA GLU A 413 5.49 21.78 -3.86
C GLU A 413 4.99 22.85 -4.85
N ILE A 414 5.43 24.09 -4.63
CA ILE A 414 5.13 25.24 -5.50
C ILE A 414 5.93 25.11 -6.80
N VAL A 415 5.27 25.37 -7.93
CA VAL A 415 5.88 25.40 -9.25
C VAL A 415 5.87 26.82 -9.79
N GLY A 416 7.05 27.36 -10.12
CA GLY A 416 7.21 28.63 -10.82
C GLY A 416 7.61 28.42 -12.29
N SER A 417 7.03 29.21 -13.19
CA SER A 417 7.51 29.32 -14.57
C SER A 417 7.58 30.77 -15.04
N SER A 418 8.37 31.02 -16.10
CA SER A 418 8.52 32.34 -16.69
C SER A 418 8.70 32.29 -18.20
N VAL A 419 8.13 33.27 -18.90
CA VAL A 419 8.24 33.43 -20.36
C VAL A 419 8.55 34.88 -20.72
N ILE A 420 9.32 35.08 -21.80
CA ILE A 420 9.70 36.39 -22.33
C ILE A 420 9.19 36.48 -23.77
N ALA A 421 8.47 37.56 -24.08
CA ALA A 421 7.89 37.84 -25.40
C ALA A 421 8.41 39.14 -26.01
#